data_AF-A0A3B4FTA2-F1
#
_entry.id   AF-A0A3B4FTA2-F1
#
_cell.length_a   1.000
_cell.length_b   1.000
_cell.length_c   1.000
_cell.angle_alpha   90.00
_cell.angle_beta   90.00
_cell.angle_gamma   90.00
#
_symmetry.space_group_name_H-M   'P 1'
#
loop_
_entity.id
_entity.type
_entity.pdbx_description
1 polymer ?
#
loop_
_entity_poly.entity_id
_entity_poly.type
_entity_poly.pdbx_seq_one_letter_code
_entity_poly.pdbx_strand_id
1 'polypeptide(L)'
;MLLPCALHSLLCALSCAWWLHGGAASRLKSPSLPIQPEREPLPFKGTSGCSFGGRFYSLEDKWHPDLGEPFGIMHCVQCHCEPQKSRRGKVSGKVNCKNIKQDCPALDCDNPVQLAGHCCKTFQLSSSGKKSLGEIAFE
;
A
#
# COMPACT_ATOMS: atom_id res chain seq x y z
N MET A 1 70.21 -4.12 7.34
CA MET A 1 68.75 -4.40 7.34
C MET A 1 67.87 -3.14 7.47
N LEU A 2 68.41 -1.90 7.46
CA LEU A 2 67.63 -0.66 7.65
C LEU A 2 67.21 0.05 6.34
N LEU A 3 67.75 -0.37 5.20
CA LEU A 3 67.45 0.22 3.87
C LEU A 3 66.07 -0.14 3.27
N PRO A 4 65.44 -1.31 3.55
CA PRO A 4 64.15 -1.66 2.91
C PRO A 4 62.93 -0.97 3.54
N CYS A 5 63.04 -0.50 4.80
CA CYS A 5 61.96 0.22 5.48
C CYS A 5 61.83 1.67 4.99
N ALA A 6 62.96 2.33 4.72
CA ALA A 6 62.96 3.71 4.23
C ALA A 6 62.37 3.82 2.81
N LEU A 7 62.67 2.85 1.93
CA LEU A 7 62.08 2.78 0.58
C LEU A 7 60.57 2.55 0.61
N HIS A 8 60.08 1.68 1.50
CA HIS A 8 58.63 1.43 1.64
C HIS A 8 57.86 2.66 2.11
N SER A 9 58.39 3.41 3.08
CA SER A 9 57.75 4.65 3.54
C SER A 9 57.70 5.73 2.45
N LEU A 10 58.75 5.84 1.63
CA LEU A 10 58.79 6.77 0.49
C LEU A 10 57.79 6.39 -0.61
N LEU A 11 57.67 5.09 -0.94
CA LEU A 11 56.70 4.61 -1.92
C LEU A 11 55.25 4.83 -1.45
N CYS A 12 54.96 4.62 -0.17
CA CYS A 12 53.64 4.92 0.41
C CYS A 12 53.31 6.42 0.33
N ALA A 13 54.26 7.30 0.66
CA ALA A 13 54.03 8.74 0.60
C ALA A 13 53.76 9.25 -0.83
N LEU A 14 54.48 8.71 -1.83
CA LEU A 14 54.27 9.04 -3.24
C LEU A 14 52.91 8.55 -3.76
N SER A 15 52.44 7.37 -3.33
CA SER A 15 51.11 6.87 -3.67
C SER A 15 49.99 7.74 -3.08
N CYS A 16 50.15 8.26 -1.86
CA CYS A 16 49.16 9.14 -1.23
C CYS A 16 49.04 10.50 -1.94
N ALA A 17 50.15 11.03 -2.48
CA ALA A 17 50.15 12.29 -3.21
C ALA A 17 49.37 12.21 -4.53
N TRP A 18 49.34 11.04 -5.18
CA TRP A 18 48.59 10.83 -6.43
C TRP A 18 47.08 10.71 -6.21
N TRP A 19 46.62 10.27 -5.03
CA TRP A 19 45.19 10.22 -4.71
C TRP A 19 44.58 11.59 -4.38
N LEU A 20 45.40 12.56 -3.97
CA LEU A 20 44.92 13.93 -3.68
C LEU A 20 44.73 14.79 -4.94
N HIS A 21 45.33 14.43 -6.08
CA HIS A 21 45.21 15.19 -7.33
C HIS A 21 44.08 14.71 -8.26
N GLY A 22 43.44 13.58 -7.98
CA GLY A 22 42.42 12.97 -8.86
C GLY A 22 40.96 13.33 -8.56
N GLY A 23 40.70 14.35 -7.75
CA GLY A 23 39.39 14.53 -7.09
C GLY A 23 38.67 15.85 -7.36
N ALA A 24 38.76 16.44 -8.55
CA ALA A 24 37.94 17.60 -8.92
C ALA A 24 37.19 17.36 -10.24
N ALA A 25 36.34 16.33 -10.27
CA ALA A 25 35.31 16.21 -11.29
C ALA A 25 34.18 17.19 -10.97
N SER A 26 34.27 18.41 -11.53
CA SER A 26 33.17 19.37 -11.57
C SER A 26 31.94 18.71 -12.19
N ARG A 27 30.95 18.36 -11.35
CA ARG A 27 29.60 17.96 -11.75
C ARG A 27 28.95 19.13 -12.49
N LEU A 28 29.07 19.14 -13.83
CA LEU A 28 28.28 19.99 -14.70
C LEU A 28 26.79 19.70 -14.44
N LYS A 29 26.09 20.71 -13.93
CA LYS A 29 24.65 20.71 -13.71
C LYS A 29 23.96 20.71 -15.09
N SER A 30 23.55 19.55 -15.58
CA SER A 30 22.70 19.47 -16.79
C SER A 30 21.40 20.25 -16.55
N PRO A 31 20.96 21.10 -17.50
CA PRO A 31 19.69 21.78 -17.42
C PRO A 31 18.55 20.76 -17.47
N SER A 32 17.71 20.77 -16.44
CA SER A 32 16.54 19.90 -16.32
C SER A 32 15.48 20.27 -17.35
N LEU A 33 15.10 19.30 -18.18
CA LEU A 33 13.97 19.40 -19.11
C LEU A 33 12.64 19.63 -18.35
N PRO A 34 11.68 20.36 -18.92
CA PRO A 34 10.46 20.83 -18.22
C PRO A 34 9.35 19.78 -18.06
N ILE A 35 9.61 18.50 -18.34
CA ILE A 35 8.60 17.46 -18.20
C ILE A 35 8.66 16.94 -16.76
N GLN A 36 7.88 17.54 -15.86
CA GLN A 36 7.57 16.92 -14.57
C GLN A 36 6.71 15.69 -14.85
N PRO A 37 7.16 14.45 -14.56
CA PRO A 37 6.23 13.33 -14.50
C PRO A 37 5.24 13.63 -13.38
N GLU A 38 3.95 13.50 -13.68
CA GLU A 38 2.87 13.45 -12.69
C GLU A 38 3.35 12.55 -11.54
N ARG A 39 3.62 13.14 -10.38
CA ARG A 39 4.03 12.38 -9.20
C ARG A 39 2.78 11.70 -8.70
N GLU A 40 2.51 10.51 -9.22
CA GLU A 40 1.72 9.54 -8.48
C GLU A 40 2.29 9.52 -7.06
N PRO A 41 1.48 9.74 -6.00
CA PRO A 41 1.98 9.83 -4.64
C PRO A 41 2.64 8.50 -4.25
N LEU A 42 3.94 8.37 -4.54
CA LEU A 42 4.72 7.25 -4.08
C LEU A 42 4.62 7.28 -2.56
N PRO A 43 4.23 6.16 -1.92
CA PRO A 43 4.09 6.12 -0.47
C PRO A 43 5.38 6.67 0.14
N PHE A 44 5.23 7.67 1.01
CA PHE A 44 6.35 8.30 1.71
C PHE A 44 7.25 7.19 2.23
N LYS A 45 8.55 7.21 1.85
CA LYS A 45 9.53 6.21 2.30
C LYS A 45 9.48 6.14 3.84
N GLY A 46 8.79 5.14 4.38
CA GLY A 46 8.56 5.01 5.83
C GLY A 46 7.13 4.66 6.27
N THR A 47 6.11 4.78 5.41
CA THR A 47 4.74 4.39 5.78
C THR A 47 4.54 2.88 5.69
N SER A 48 4.26 2.23 6.83
CA SER A 48 3.84 0.83 6.87
C SER A 48 2.39 0.70 6.38
N GLY A 49 2.15 -0.26 5.49
CA GLY A 49 0.82 -0.50 4.91
C GLY A 49 0.90 -1.57 3.82
N CYS A 50 -0.15 -1.65 3.02
CA CYS A 50 -0.33 -2.61 1.94
C CYS A 50 -0.42 -1.89 0.59
N SER A 51 0.16 -2.49 -0.46
CA SER A 51 -0.10 -2.07 -1.83
C SER A 51 -0.89 -3.13 -2.55
N PHE A 52 -2.00 -2.74 -3.18
CA PHE A 52 -2.88 -3.64 -3.92
C PHE A 52 -3.56 -2.88 -5.07
N GLY A 53 -3.53 -3.43 -6.28
CA GLY A 53 -4.20 -2.83 -7.45
C GLY A 53 -3.75 -1.40 -7.77
N GLY A 54 -2.45 -1.09 -7.60
CA GLY A 54 -1.91 0.26 -7.81
C GLY A 54 -2.22 1.27 -6.70
N ARG A 55 -3.03 0.89 -5.70
CA ARG A 55 -3.38 1.74 -4.55
C ARG A 55 -2.56 1.36 -3.32
N PHE A 56 -2.38 2.32 -2.42
CA PHE A 56 -1.81 2.10 -1.10
C PHE A 56 -2.91 2.17 -0.05
N TYR A 57 -2.88 1.21 0.88
CA TYR A 57 -3.79 1.08 2.00
C TYR A 57 -2.97 1.13 3.29
N SER A 58 -3.45 1.89 4.26
CA SER A 58 -2.87 1.96 5.59
C SER A 58 -3.07 0.63 6.32
N LEU A 59 -2.25 0.41 7.33
CA LEU A 59 -2.47 -0.64 8.31
C LEU A 59 -3.90 -0.57 8.85
N GLU A 60 -4.58 -1.72 8.93
CA GLU A 60 -5.95 -1.93 9.41
C GLU A 60 -7.06 -1.45 8.47
N ASP A 61 -6.72 -0.89 7.31
CA ASP A 61 -7.69 -0.54 6.28
C ASP A 61 -8.46 -1.78 5.81
N LYS A 62 -9.76 -1.60 5.56
CA LYS A 62 -10.64 -2.60 4.96
C LYS A 62 -11.27 -2.03 3.69
N TRP A 63 -11.28 -2.82 2.61
CA TRP A 63 -11.82 -2.38 1.33
C TRP A 63 -12.39 -3.54 0.51
N HIS A 64 -13.21 -3.18 -0.49
CA HIS A 64 -13.61 -4.09 -1.57
C HIS A 64 -12.68 -3.88 -2.76
N PRO A 65 -11.98 -4.93 -3.24
CA PRO A 65 -11.03 -4.76 -4.34
C PRO A 65 -11.77 -4.48 -5.64
N ASP A 66 -11.19 -3.61 -6.46
CA ASP A 66 -11.58 -3.38 -7.83
C ASP A 66 -10.67 -4.20 -8.74
N LEU A 67 -11.26 -5.11 -9.52
CA LEU A 67 -10.53 -5.96 -10.47
C LEU A 67 -10.46 -5.34 -11.88
N GLY A 68 -11.01 -4.14 -12.08
CA GLY A 68 -11.13 -3.48 -13.37
C GLY A 68 -12.18 -4.11 -14.28
N GLU A 69 -12.39 -3.57 -15.48
CA GLU A 69 -13.30 -4.19 -16.45
C GLU A 69 -12.92 -5.63 -16.79
N PRO A 70 -13.90 -6.55 -16.97
CA PRO A 70 -15.35 -6.34 -16.88
C PRO A 70 -15.93 -6.52 -15.46
N PHE A 71 -15.10 -6.84 -14.47
CA PHE A 71 -15.56 -7.31 -13.16
C PHE A 71 -15.87 -6.18 -12.17
N GLY A 72 -15.11 -5.08 -12.24
CA GLY A 72 -15.25 -3.93 -11.34
C GLY A 72 -15.02 -4.30 -9.87
N ILE A 73 -15.78 -3.65 -8.98
CA ILE A 73 -15.65 -3.82 -7.53
C ILE A 73 -16.31 -5.13 -7.07
N MET A 74 -15.52 -5.97 -6.41
CA MET A 74 -15.99 -7.22 -5.83
C MET A 74 -16.60 -6.99 -4.44
N HIS A 75 -17.86 -6.55 -4.39
CA HIS A 75 -18.54 -6.17 -3.14
C HIS A 75 -18.62 -7.30 -2.08
N CYS A 76 -18.56 -8.57 -2.49
CA CYS A 76 -18.55 -9.71 -1.56
C CYS A 76 -17.16 -10.17 -1.13
N VAL A 77 -16.09 -9.54 -1.62
CA VAL A 77 -14.74 -9.80 -1.13
C VAL A 77 -14.33 -8.62 -0.28
N GLN A 78 -14.01 -8.85 0.99
CA GLN A 78 -13.45 -7.83 1.86
C GLN A 78 -11.97 -8.14 2.08
N CYS A 79 -11.13 -7.20 1.66
CA CYS A 79 -9.71 -7.21 1.95
C CYS A 79 -9.43 -6.36 3.19
N HIS A 80 -8.39 -6.75 3.93
CA HIS A 80 -7.91 -6.09 5.12
C HIS A 80 -6.38 -6.03 5.07
N CYS A 81 -5.82 -4.87 5.44
CA CYS A 81 -4.38 -4.72 5.55
C CYS A 81 -3.93 -5.12 6.96
N GLU A 82 -3.56 -6.38 7.15
CA GLU A 82 -3.18 -6.89 8.45
C GLU A 82 -1.77 -6.45 8.84
N PRO A 83 -1.56 -5.95 10.07
CA PRO A 83 -0.25 -5.59 10.56
C PRO A 83 0.53 -6.88 10.86
N GLN A 84 1.72 -6.98 10.26
CA GLN A 84 2.66 -8.08 10.44
C GLN A 84 3.92 -7.54 11.11
N LYS A 85 4.21 -8.03 12.31
CA LYS A 85 5.43 -7.70 13.04
C LYS A 85 6.55 -8.63 12.58
N SER A 86 7.58 -8.06 11.96
CA SER A 86 8.79 -8.84 11.64
C SER A 86 9.61 -9.13 12.90
N ARG A 87 10.49 -10.14 12.83
CA ARG A 87 11.42 -10.47 13.92
C ARG A 87 12.33 -9.31 14.33
N ARG A 88 12.53 -8.33 13.44
CA ARG A 88 13.36 -7.14 13.67
C ARG A 88 12.57 -5.97 14.29
N GLY A 89 11.32 -6.19 14.70
CA GLY A 89 10.46 -5.16 15.28
C GLY A 89 9.81 -4.21 14.27
N LYS A 90 10.18 -4.28 12.98
CA LYS A 90 9.54 -3.49 11.93
C LYS A 90 8.13 -4.03 11.66
N VAL A 91 7.13 -3.15 11.68
CA VAL A 91 5.76 -3.44 11.29
C VAL A 91 5.61 -3.26 9.78
N SER A 92 5.00 -4.22 9.09
CA SER A 92 4.64 -4.18 7.67
C SER A 92 3.19 -4.60 7.48
N GLY A 93 2.54 -4.21 6.38
CA GLY A 93 1.20 -4.68 6.07
C GLY A 93 1.22 -5.95 5.21
N LYS A 94 0.25 -6.84 5.43
CA LYS A 94 -0.06 -7.96 4.54
C LYS A 94 -1.54 -7.91 4.18
N VAL A 95 -1.82 -7.93 2.88
CA VAL A 95 -3.21 -8.01 2.39
C VAL A 95 -3.76 -9.39 2.71
N ASN A 96 -4.91 -9.43 3.38
CA ASN A 96 -5.70 -10.64 3.59
C ASN A 96 -7.13 -10.38 3.08
N CYS A 97 -7.64 -11.23 2.19
CA CYS A 97 -8.96 -11.06 1.60
C CYS A 97 -9.84 -12.28 1.87
N LYS A 98 -11.10 -12.05 2.24
CA LYS A 98 -12.08 -13.10 2.49
C LYS A 98 -13.38 -12.84 1.76
N ASN A 99 -14.09 -13.92 1.41
CA ASN A 99 -15.46 -13.84 0.91
C ASN A 99 -16.40 -13.65 2.11
N ILE A 100 -17.08 -12.50 2.16
CA ILE A 100 -17.99 -12.12 3.25
C ILE A 100 -19.45 -12.48 2.97
N LYS A 101 -19.76 -13.15 1.85
CA LYS A 101 -21.13 -13.55 1.52
C LYS A 101 -21.77 -14.44 2.60
N GLN A 102 -20.95 -15.27 3.24
CA GLN A 102 -21.37 -16.14 4.35
C GLN A 102 -21.50 -15.39 5.69
N ASP A 103 -20.93 -14.19 5.80
CA ASP A 103 -21.05 -13.33 6.98
C ASP A 103 -22.32 -12.48 6.93
N CYS A 104 -23.09 -12.54 5.84
CA CYS A 104 -24.35 -11.81 5.69
C CYS A 104 -25.41 -12.33 6.67
N PRO A 105 -26.24 -11.43 7.24
CA PRO A 105 -27.30 -11.83 8.14
C PRO A 105 -28.34 -12.70 7.43
N ALA A 106 -28.85 -13.70 8.14
CA ALA A 106 -30.01 -14.46 7.68
C ALA A 106 -31.24 -13.54 7.67
N LEU A 107 -32.03 -13.60 6.60
CA LEU A 107 -33.27 -12.83 6.44
C LEU A 107 -34.45 -13.80 6.40
N ASP A 108 -35.44 -13.57 7.26
CA ASP A 108 -36.68 -14.33 7.32
C ASP A 108 -37.80 -13.57 6.62
N CYS A 109 -37.70 -13.47 5.29
CA CYS A 109 -38.68 -12.76 4.47
C CYS A 109 -38.85 -13.41 3.11
N ASP A 110 -40.06 -13.34 2.59
CA ASP A 110 -40.36 -13.72 1.21
C ASP A 110 -39.84 -12.62 0.29
N ASN A 111 -38.79 -12.94 -0.48
CA ASN A 111 -38.14 -12.09 -1.50
C ASN A 111 -37.09 -11.06 -1.02
N PRO A 112 -35.97 -11.49 -0.43
CA PRO A 112 -34.83 -10.61 -0.16
C PRO A 112 -34.12 -10.20 -1.46
N VAL A 113 -33.85 -8.89 -1.62
CA VAL A 113 -33.24 -8.32 -2.83
C VAL A 113 -31.80 -7.91 -2.59
N GLN A 114 -30.89 -8.20 -3.52
CA GLN A 114 -29.52 -7.69 -3.49
C GLN A 114 -29.46 -6.38 -4.26
N LEU A 115 -29.05 -5.30 -3.59
CA LEU A 115 -28.87 -4.00 -4.21
C LEU A 115 -27.56 -3.93 -5.00
N ALA A 116 -27.56 -3.14 -6.08
CA ALA A 116 -26.36 -2.87 -6.85
C ALA A 116 -25.30 -2.24 -5.94
N GLY A 117 -24.07 -2.73 -6.03
CA GLY A 117 -22.98 -2.27 -5.18
C GLY A 117 -22.98 -2.82 -3.76
N HIS A 118 -23.84 -3.79 -3.42
CA HIS A 118 -23.92 -4.40 -2.08
C HIS A 118 -23.71 -5.90 -2.16
N CYS A 119 -23.04 -6.48 -1.15
CA CYS A 119 -22.91 -7.94 -1.06
C CYS A 119 -24.16 -8.60 -0.49
N CYS A 120 -24.62 -8.11 0.65
CA CYS A 120 -25.73 -8.72 1.38
C CYS A 120 -27.07 -8.27 0.80
N LYS A 121 -28.04 -9.19 0.84
CA LYS A 121 -29.43 -8.87 0.51
C LYS A 121 -30.04 -8.03 1.61
N THR A 122 -31.05 -7.24 1.26
CA THR A 122 -31.85 -6.44 2.20
C THR A 122 -33.34 -6.74 2.00
N PHE A 123 -34.12 -6.46 3.03
CA PHE A 123 -35.57 -6.46 2.90
C PHE A 123 -36.01 -5.20 2.14
N GLN A 124 -36.71 -5.38 1.04
CA GLN A 124 -37.38 -4.29 0.34
C GLN A 124 -38.84 -4.32 0.75
N LEU A 125 -39.26 -3.34 1.55
CA LEU A 125 -40.69 -3.03 1.70
C LEU A 125 -41.16 -2.54 0.33
N SER A 126 -41.80 -3.42 -0.44
CA SER A 126 -42.39 -3.04 -1.71
C SER A 126 -43.34 -1.86 -1.48
N SER A 127 -43.20 -0.82 -2.28
CA SER A 127 -44.02 0.40 -2.24
C SER A 127 -45.46 0.17 -2.71
N SER A 128 -46.04 -1.00 -2.44
CA SER A 128 -47.47 -1.25 -2.50
C SER A 128 -48.03 -1.25 -1.07
N GLY A 129 -48.07 -0.04 -0.49
CA GLY A 129 -48.91 0.34 0.65
C GLY A 129 -48.93 -0.60 1.85
N LYS A 130 -48.01 -0.41 2.79
CA LYS A 130 -48.29 -0.29 4.25
C LYS A 130 -47.00 0.06 5.00
N LYS A 131 -47.15 1.02 5.93
CA LYS A 131 -46.11 1.58 6.79
C LYS A 131 -45.45 0.50 7.65
N SER A 132 -44.12 0.57 7.77
CA SER A 132 -43.44 0.41 9.06
C SER A 132 -42.04 0.99 8.95
N LEU A 133 -41.92 2.30 9.19
CA LEU A 133 -40.68 2.85 9.71
C LEU A 133 -40.57 2.33 11.15
N GLY A 134 -39.90 1.18 11.30
CA GLY A 134 -39.47 0.69 12.59
C GLY A 134 -38.29 1.55 13.03
N GLU A 135 -38.56 2.50 13.90
CA GLU A 135 -37.58 3.22 14.68
C GLU A 135 -36.66 2.20 15.37
N ILE A 136 -35.39 2.17 14.97
CA ILE A 136 -34.38 1.42 15.70
C ILE A 136 -34.01 2.29 16.89
N ALA A 137 -34.66 2.03 18.03
CA ALA A 137 -34.18 2.50 19.32
C ALA A 137 -32.78 1.91 19.55
N PHE A 138 -31.78 2.77 19.63
CA PHE A 138 -30.52 2.47 20.29
C PHE A 138 -30.72 2.77 21.78
N GLU A 139 -30.68 1.75 22.63
CA GLU A 139 -30.16 1.87 23.99
C GLU A 139 -28.62 1.83 23.93
#